data_AF-A0A2S2CRV1-F1
#
_entry.id   AF-A0A2S2CRV1-F1
#
_cell.length_a   1.000
_cell.length_b   1.000
_cell.length_c   1.000
_cell.angle_alpha   90.00
_cell.angle_beta   90.00
_cell.angle_gamma   90.00
#
_symmetry.space_group_name_H-M   'P 1'
#
loop_
_entity.id
_entity.type
_entity.pdbx_description
1 polymer ?
#
loop_
_entity_poly.entity_id
_entity_poly.type
_entity_poly.pdbx_seq_one_letter_code
_entity_poly.pdbx_strand_id
1 'polypeptide(L)'
;MTGAGARSPSAAAERAVALVRALDAATTPQDADALSRPAAALGLAPRMPGDPGEELRRGGVAGLRRHLWDAYGPALEERFGLPLCRHLTAVVADAEAGPPDAVATAGALARLARQGRMDHRQRPSGPLQRSIEATAAALAESVGGEAERLRRTLETPDAPDLRAVSLMVLRIEGVRWVLDILDHPPALARLSRDARRLSRRALGRSAETIRGFIAARDLLSLYDNASVVSQVDHLLTLAGRLLDALRDGEEERTAFVAPDDETALRGFGAALADLADVLGRIALRSVAARDLSPALAVTALKQLHCLHLLASRLGPDRPPEFETLELVIARQAEAAALALRGARGQSAGLPDEAHREQAAALSLLLHSLGLEPPAKP
;
A
#
# COMPACT_ATOMS: atom_id res chain seq x y z
N MET A 1 35.39 13.10 -34.87
CA MET A 1 35.69 12.08 -33.86
C MET A 1 34.40 11.74 -33.14
N THR A 2 33.77 10.65 -33.58
CA THR A 2 32.48 10.15 -33.09
C THR A 2 32.65 9.54 -31.71
N GLY A 3 32.07 10.19 -30.70
CA GLY A 3 32.00 9.65 -29.35
C GLY A 3 31.23 8.33 -29.35
N ALA A 4 31.91 7.26 -28.96
CA ALA A 4 31.26 6.00 -28.61
C ALA A 4 30.28 6.30 -27.46
N GLY A 5 28.98 6.33 -27.77
CA GLY A 5 27.93 6.51 -26.77
C GLY A 5 28.06 5.44 -25.70
N ALA A 6 28.47 5.83 -24.50
CA ALA A 6 28.37 5.01 -23.31
C ALA A 6 26.89 4.63 -23.17
N ARG A 7 26.55 3.38 -23.52
CA ARG A 7 25.19 2.85 -23.40
C ARG A 7 24.80 2.99 -21.92
N SER A 8 23.78 3.79 -21.62
CA SER A 8 23.30 3.98 -20.25
C SER A 8 23.06 2.61 -19.59
N PRO A 9 23.45 2.39 -18.33
CA PRO A 9 23.23 1.13 -17.61
C PRO A 9 21.77 0.67 -17.61
N SER A 10 20.81 1.60 -17.61
CA SER A 10 19.38 1.32 -17.77
C SER A 10 19.06 0.66 -19.12
N ALA A 11 19.62 1.15 -20.23
CA ALA A 11 19.40 0.58 -21.56
C ALA A 11 20.02 -0.82 -21.74
N ALA A 12 20.98 -1.21 -20.91
CA ALA A 12 21.50 -2.57 -20.87
C ALA A 12 20.59 -3.50 -20.05
N ALA A 13 20.12 -3.05 -18.88
CA ALA A 13 19.16 -3.76 -18.05
C ALA A 13 17.84 -4.02 -18.80
N GLU A 14 17.32 -3.02 -19.52
CA GLU A 14 16.06 -3.11 -20.27
C GLU A 14 16.13 -4.19 -21.34
N ARG A 15 17.19 -4.18 -22.14
CA ARG A 15 17.40 -5.19 -23.18
C ARG A 15 17.62 -6.59 -22.60
N ALA A 16 18.31 -6.70 -21.46
CA ALA A 16 18.48 -7.98 -20.78
C ALA A 16 17.14 -8.54 -20.27
N VAL A 17 16.31 -7.71 -19.62
CA VAL A 17 14.96 -8.10 -19.17
C VAL A 17 14.07 -8.46 -20.35
N ALA A 18 14.11 -7.69 -21.44
CA ALA A 18 13.36 -7.99 -22.65
C ALA A 18 13.77 -9.35 -23.25
N LEU A 19 15.07 -9.66 -23.28
CA LEU A 19 15.57 -10.94 -23.76
C LEU A 19 15.13 -12.10 -22.86
N VAL A 20 15.19 -11.95 -21.52
CA VAL A 20 14.66 -12.95 -20.58
C VAL A 20 13.17 -13.23 -20.82
N ARG A 21 12.35 -12.18 -20.97
CA ARG A 21 10.92 -12.34 -21.28
C ARG A 21 10.68 -13.03 -22.61
N ALA A 22 11.46 -12.69 -23.63
CA ALA A 22 11.31 -13.27 -24.96
C ALA A 22 11.73 -14.75 -25.00
N LEU A 23 12.75 -15.16 -24.23
CA LEU A 23 13.09 -16.58 -24.03
C LEU A 23 11.93 -17.37 -23.41
N ASP A 24 11.24 -16.78 -22.43
CA ASP A 24 10.07 -17.42 -21.79
C ASP A 24 8.82 -17.42 -22.65
N ALA A 25 8.67 -16.44 -23.54
CA ALA A 25 7.54 -16.33 -24.43
C ALA A 25 7.67 -17.22 -25.69
N ALA A 26 8.89 -17.66 -26.05
CA ALA A 26 9.13 -18.42 -27.27
C ALA A 26 8.25 -19.68 -27.36
N THR A 27 7.56 -19.83 -28.49
CA THR A 27 6.69 -20.97 -28.79
C THR A 27 6.97 -21.60 -30.14
N THR A 28 7.66 -20.89 -31.03
CA THR A 28 7.96 -21.32 -32.39
C THR A 28 9.46 -21.26 -32.70
N PRO A 29 9.95 -21.94 -33.74
CA PRO A 29 11.35 -21.82 -34.18
C PRO A 29 11.67 -20.41 -34.71
N GLN A 30 10.67 -19.70 -35.26
CA GLN A 30 10.84 -18.31 -35.70
C GLN A 30 11.14 -17.38 -34.52
N ASP A 31 10.56 -17.65 -33.33
CA ASP A 31 10.91 -16.93 -32.11
C ASP A 31 12.38 -17.13 -31.75
N ALA A 32 12.92 -18.35 -31.91
CA ALA A 32 14.33 -18.65 -31.67
C ALA A 32 15.26 -17.83 -32.57
N ASP A 33 14.95 -17.75 -33.87
CA ASP A 33 15.72 -16.95 -34.83
C ASP A 33 15.62 -15.44 -34.53
N ALA A 34 14.44 -14.98 -34.10
CA ALA A 34 14.21 -13.60 -33.71
C ALA A 34 15.03 -13.19 -32.48
N LEU A 35 15.38 -14.13 -31.59
CA LEU A 35 16.18 -13.89 -30.38
C LEU A 35 17.68 -13.72 -30.66
N SER A 36 18.20 -14.28 -31.76
CA SER A 36 19.63 -14.20 -32.09
C SER A 36 20.12 -12.77 -32.30
N ARG A 37 19.32 -11.91 -32.94
CA ARG A 37 19.67 -10.49 -33.18
C ARG A 37 19.77 -9.68 -31.87
N PRO A 38 18.75 -9.68 -30.99
CA PRO A 38 18.84 -9.08 -29.65
C PRO A 38 19.98 -9.64 -28.80
N ALA A 39 20.20 -10.96 -28.80
CA ALA A 39 21.29 -11.60 -28.06
C ALA A 39 22.66 -11.12 -28.55
N ALA A 40 22.87 -11.07 -29.87
CA ALA A 40 24.11 -10.57 -30.46
C ALA A 40 24.33 -9.07 -30.15
N ALA A 41 23.28 -8.25 -30.14
CA ALA A 41 23.37 -6.83 -29.77
C ALA A 41 23.80 -6.61 -28.31
N LEU A 42 23.50 -7.59 -27.45
CA LEU A 42 23.98 -7.70 -26.06
C LEU A 42 25.34 -8.39 -25.94
N GLY A 43 25.94 -8.82 -27.06
CA GLY A 43 27.21 -9.53 -27.13
C GLY A 43 27.15 -10.93 -26.50
N LEU A 44 26.00 -11.59 -26.61
CA LEU A 44 25.79 -12.97 -26.17
C LEU A 44 25.92 -13.88 -27.39
N ALA A 45 26.77 -14.90 -27.28
CA ALA A 45 26.86 -15.98 -28.26
C ALA A 45 26.17 -17.23 -27.69
N PRO A 46 25.40 -17.97 -28.50
CA PRO A 46 24.77 -19.21 -28.04
C PRO A 46 25.85 -20.25 -27.70
N ARG A 47 25.76 -20.87 -26.51
CA ARG A 47 26.69 -21.90 -26.07
C ARG A 47 26.49 -23.24 -26.77
N MET A 48 25.27 -23.53 -27.21
CA MET A 48 24.90 -24.80 -27.85
C MET A 48 24.26 -24.54 -29.23
N PRO A 49 24.90 -24.94 -30.33
CA PRO A 49 24.31 -24.88 -31.67
C PRO A 49 23.45 -26.13 -31.90
N GLY A 50 22.21 -26.14 -31.41
CA GLY A 50 21.20 -27.14 -31.74
C GLY A 50 20.05 -26.52 -32.54
N ASP A 51 19.41 -27.29 -33.43
CA ASP A 51 18.28 -26.84 -34.24
C ASP A 51 17.02 -26.65 -33.35
N PRO A 52 16.53 -25.40 -33.16
CA PRO A 52 15.32 -25.13 -32.38
C PRO A 52 14.08 -25.89 -32.91
N GLY A 53 14.01 -26.14 -34.22
CA GLY A 53 12.93 -26.89 -34.84
C GLY A 53 12.94 -28.38 -34.50
N GLU A 54 14.11 -28.95 -34.22
CA GLU A 54 14.24 -30.33 -33.75
C GLU A 54 13.83 -30.47 -32.28
N GLU A 55 14.24 -29.53 -31.43
CA GLU A 55 13.87 -29.53 -30.00
C GLU A 55 12.37 -29.29 -29.77
N LEU A 56 11.74 -28.44 -30.60
CA LEU A 56 10.28 -28.28 -30.60
C LEU A 56 9.56 -29.58 -30.97
N ARG A 57 10.08 -30.36 -31.93
CA ARG A 57 9.49 -31.65 -32.32
C ARG A 57 9.65 -32.73 -31.26
N ARG A 58 10.78 -32.74 -30.53
CA ARG A 58 11.07 -33.74 -29.48
C ARG A 58 10.37 -33.47 -28.16
N GLY A 59 10.36 -32.21 -27.71
CA GLY A 59 9.94 -31.82 -26.36
C GLY A 59 8.82 -30.77 -26.32
N GLY A 60 8.23 -30.42 -27.46
CA GLY A 60 7.24 -29.36 -27.57
C GLY A 60 7.80 -28.00 -27.16
N VAL A 61 6.89 -27.07 -26.84
CA VAL A 61 7.24 -25.69 -26.44
C VAL A 61 8.18 -25.67 -25.22
N ALA A 62 7.99 -26.61 -24.27
CA ALA A 62 8.85 -26.72 -23.10
C ALA A 62 10.29 -27.11 -23.47
N GLY A 63 10.45 -28.04 -24.42
CA GLY A 63 11.76 -28.43 -24.96
C GLY A 63 12.47 -27.28 -25.66
N LEU A 64 11.76 -26.56 -26.52
CA LEU A 64 12.26 -25.35 -27.20
C LEU A 64 12.75 -24.29 -26.19
N ARG A 65 11.92 -23.95 -25.19
CA ARG A 65 12.28 -22.94 -24.18
C ARG A 65 13.51 -23.35 -23.38
N ARG A 66 13.58 -24.62 -22.97
CA ARG A 66 14.75 -25.16 -22.27
C ARG A 66 16.00 -25.04 -23.13
N HIS A 67 15.94 -25.46 -24.40
CA HIS A 67 17.07 -25.34 -25.34
C HIS A 67 17.57 -23.89 -25.46
N LEU A 68 16.65 -22.93 -25.58
CA LEU A 68 17.00 -21.51 -25.65
C LEU A 68 17.63 -20.99 -24.34
N TRP A 69 17.11 -21.44 -23.19
CA TRP A 69 17.68 -21.13 -21.89
C TRP A 69 19.07 -21.76 -21.68
N ASP A 70 19.30 -22.97 -22.16
CA ASP A 70 20.62 -23.62 -22.11
C ASP A 70 21.62 -22.89 -23.02
N ALA A 71 21.16 -22.39 -24.18
CA ALA A 71 21.98 -21.68 -25.14
C ALA A 71 22.42 -20.29 -24.64
N TYR A 72 21.51 -19.51 -24.03
CA TYR A 72 21.75 -18.10 -23.69
C TYR A 72 21.80 -17.79 -22.19
N GLY A 73 21.14 -18.60 -21.36
CA GLY A 73 20.96 -18.37 -19.92
C GLY A 73 22.27 -18.19 -19.14
N PRO A 74 23.26 -19.07 -19.31
CA PRO A 74 24.53 -18.92 -18.59
C PRO A 74 25.30 -17.65 -18.95
N ALA A 75 25.28 -17.24 -20.22
CA ALA A 75 25.92 -15.99 -20.66
C ALA A 75 25.15 -14.76 -20.18
N LEU A 76 23.82 -14.85 -20.08
CA LEU A 76 22.96 -13.82 -19.49
C LEU A 76 23.25 -13.65 -18.00
N GLU A 77 23.35 -14.75 -17.25
CA GLU A 77 23.69 -14.73 -15.83
C GLU A 77 25.06 -14.08 -15.60
N GLU A 78 26.08 -14.57 -16.30
CA GLU A 78 27.46 -14.10 -16.15
C GLU A 78 27.60 -12.60 -16.45
N ARG A 79 26.94 -12.12 -17.52
CA ARG A 79 27.09 -10.75 -18.00
C ARG A 79 26.14 -9.76 -17.34
N PHE A 80 24.91 -10.17 -17.03
CA PHE A 80 23.84 -9.28 -16.60
C PHE A 80 23.29 -9.55 -15.20
N GLY A 81 23.65 -10.66 -14.56
CA GLY A 81 23.19 -10.98 -13.21
C GLY A 81 23.45 -9.85 -12.19
N LEU A 82 24.72 -9.50 -11.99
CA LEU A 82 25.09 -8.41 -11.06
C LEU A 82 24.62 -7.02 -11.51
N PRO A 83 24.70 -6.64 -12.80
CA PRO A 83 24.09 -5.39 -13.28
C PRO A 83 22.59 -5.29 -13.00
N LEU A 84 21.83 -6.38 -13.17
CA LEU A 84 20.40 -6.39 -12.87
C LEU A 84 20.13 -6.27 -11.37
N CYS A 85 20.93 -6.89 -10.51
CA CYS A 85 20.84 -6.67 -9.06
C CYS A 85 21.07 -5.20 -8.68
N ARG A 86 22.09 -4.56 -9.26
CA ARG A 86 22.38 -3.13 -9.02
C ARG A 86 21.26 -2.22 -9.54
N HIS A 87 20.74 -2.52 -10.73
CA HIS A 87 19.60 -1.81 -11.30
C HIS A 87 18.37 -1.94 -10.40
N LEU A 88 18.09 -3.15 -9.89
CA LEU A 88 16.98 -3.37 -8.97
C LEU A 88 17.09 -2.48 -7.72
N THR A 89 18.27 -2.41 -7.10
CA THR A 89 18.50 -1.52 -5.96
C THR A 89 18.25 -0.06 -6.34
N ALA A 90 18.73 0.38 -7.50
CA ALA A 90 18.55 1.75 -7.96
C ALA A 90 17.07 2.10 -8.20
N VAL A 91 16.32 1.26 -8.93
CA VAL A 91 14.91 1.53 -9.27
C VAL A 91 13.97 1.41 -8.08
N VAL A 92 14.31 0.60 -7.07
CA VAL A 92 13.56 0.56 -5.79
C VAL A 92 13.83 1.80 -4.94
N ALA A 93 15.03 2.38 -5.01
CA ALA A 93 15.35 3.62 -4.32
C ALA A 93 14.77 4.85 -5.02
N ASP A 94 14.77 4.84 -6.36
CA ASP A 94 14.30 5.93 -7.21
C ASP A 94 13.68 5.39 -8.49
N ALA A 95 12.37 5.56 -8.67
CA ALA A 95 11.66 5.11 -9.87
C ALA A 95 12.16 5.81 -11.15
N GLU A 96 12.76 7.00 -11.02
CA GLU A 96 13.34 7.76 -12.14
C GLU A 96 14.72 7.22 -12.57
N ALA A 97 15.24 6.18 -11.91
CA ALA A 97 16.46 5.47 -12.34
C ALA A 97 16.32 4.84 -13.75
N GLY A 98 15.09 4.78 -14.28
CA GLY A 98 14.78 4.42 -15.66
C GLY A 98 14.32 2.97 -15.83
N PRO A 99 13.80 2.63 -17.01
CA PRO A 99 13.34 1.27 -17.30
C PRO A 99 14.51 0.28 -17.25
N PRO A 100 14.24 -1.01 -16.94
CA PRO A 100 12.95 -1.59 -16.61
C PRO A 100 12.54 -1.34 -15.14
N ASP A 101 11.25 -1.45 -14.83
CA ASP A 101 10.73 -1.30 -13.47
C ASP A 101 11.20 -2.42 -12.52
N ALA A 102 11.05 -2.19 -11.20
CA ALA A 102 11.52 -3.11 -10.16
C ALA A 102 10.93 -4.53 -10.28
N VAL A 103 9.65 -4.65 -10.64
CA VAL A 103 8.94 -5.93 -10.78
C VAL A 103 9.49 -6.70 -11.98
N ALA A 104 9.69 -6.01 -13.09
CA ALA A 104 10.28 -6.55 -14.31
C ALA A 104 11.71 -7.04 -14.08
N THR A 105 12.53 -6.25 -13.38
CA THR A 105 13.91 -6.62 -13.03
C THR A 105 13.94 -7.81 -12.09
N ALA A 106 13.13 -7.81 -11.03
CA ALA A 106 13.03 -8.92 -10.09
C ALA A 106 12.57 -10.21 -10.79
N GLY A 107 11.57 -10.13 -11.67
CA GLY A 107 11.08 -11.27 -12.43
C GLY A 107 12.15 -11.89 -13.33
N ALA A 108 12.97 -11.05 -13.98
CA ALA A 108 14.08 -11.52 -14.80
C ALA A 108 15.18 -12.20 -13.96
N LEU A 109 15.56 -11.62 -12.82
CA LEU A 109 16.52 -12.20 -11.87
C LEU A 109 16.05 -13.56 -11.34
N ALA A 110 14.80 -13.64 -10.87
CA ALA A 110 14.19 -14.87 -10.38
C ALA A 110 14.12 -15.95 -11.46
N ARG A 111 13.92 -15.55 -12.72
CA ARG A 111 13.93 -16.49 -13.84
C ARG A 111 15.32 -17.03 -14.13
N LEU A 112 16.32 -16.17 -14.22
CA LEU A 112 17.73 -16.55 -14.39
C LEU A 112 18.18 -17.52 -13.29
N ALA A 113 17.88 -17.19 -12.03
CA ALA A 113 18.22 -18.05 -10.88
C ALA A 113 17.52 -19.42 -10.90
N ARG A 114 16.28 -19.50 -11.40
CA ARG A 114 15.57 -20.79 -11.55
C ARG A 114 16.19 -21.67 -12.62
N GLN A 115 16.67 -21.11 -13.72
CA GLN A 115 17.30 -21.88 -14.79
C GLN A 115 18.65 -22.45 -14.35
N GLY A 116 19.49 -21.65 -13.67
CA GLY A 116 20.76 -22.13 -13.10
C GLY A 116 20.60 -23.27 -12.08
N ARG A 117 19.42 -23.43 -11.46
CA ARG A 117 19.11 -24.55 -10.55
C ARG A 117 18.81 -25.87 -11.25
N MET A 118 18.33 -25.86 -12.50
CA MET A 118 18.02 -27.08 -13.24
C MET A 118 19.25 -27.78 -13.82
N ASP A 119 20.31 -27.02 -14.09
CA ASP A 119 21.52 -27.51 -14.77
C ASP A 119 22.58 -28.10 -13.80
N HIS A 120 22.37 -27.98 -12.48
CA HIS A 120 23.34 -28.39 -11.47
C HIS A 120 22.76 -29.40 -10.48
N ARG A 121 23.00 -30.68 -10.75
CA ARG A 121 23.04 -31.70 -9.70
C ARG A 121 24.06 -31.23 -8.63
N GLN A 122 23.57 -30.86 -7.45
CA GLN A 122 24.31 -30.76 -6.17
C GLN A 122 25.11 -29.48 -5.82
N ARG A 123 24.66 -28.24 -6.14
CA ARG A 123 25.14 -27.08 -5.36
C ARG A 123 23.99 -26.17 -4.86
N PRO A 124 23.91 -25.87 -3.55
CA PRO A 124 22.77 -25.16 -2.98
C PRO A 124 22.66 -23.67 -3.39
N SER A 125 23.73 -23.01 -3.86
CA SER A 125 23.66 -21.58 -4.21
C SER A 125 24.71 -21.19 -5.27
N GLY A 126 24.26 -20.87 -6.48
CA GLY A 126 25.11 -20.26 -7.53
C GLY A 126 25.54 -18.82 -7.19
N PRO A 127 26.52 -18.23 -7.91
CA PRO A 127 26.99 -16.87 -7.67
C PRO A 127 25.89 -15.80 -7.86
N LEU A 128 24.98 -15.98 -8.84
CA LEU A 128 23.82 -15.11 -9.01
C LEU A 128 22.86 -15.20 -7.82
N GLN A 129 22.55 -16.42 -7.37
CA GLN A 129 21.65 -16.63 -6.23
C GLN A 129 22.16 -15.90 -4.98
N ARG A 130 23.47 -16.00 -4.67
CA ARG A 130 24.08 -15.24 -3.56
C ARG A 130 23.98 -13.73 -3.76
N SER A 131 24.08 -13.26 -5.00
CA SER A 131 23.94 -11.83 -5.32
C SER A 131 22.50 -11.35 -5.16
N ILE A 132 21.52 -12.19 -5.52
CA ILE A 132 20.09 -11.93 -5.30
C ILE A 132 19.79 -11.91 -3.81
N GLU A 133 20.28 -12.88 -3.03
CA GLU A 133 20.11 -12.94 -1.57
C GLU A 133 20.71 -11.69 -0.89
N ALA A 134 21.94 -11.30 -1.26
CA ALA A 134 22.55 -10.09 -0.74
C ALA A 134 21.76 -8.82 -1.11
N THR A 135 21.23 -8.75 -2.33
CA THR A 135 20.41 -7.62 -2.80
C THR A 135 19.09 -7.56 -2.04
N ALA A 136 18.40 -8.69 -1.89
CA ALA A 136 17.16 -8.80 -1.14
C ALA A 136 17.34 -8.41 0.34
N ALA A 137 18.42 -8.89 0.97
CA ALA A 137 18.77 -8.52 2.33
C ALA A 137 19.05 -7.02 2.47
N ALA A 138 19.83 -6.44 1.56
CA ALA A 138 20.14 -5.01 1.57
C ALA A 138 18.90 -4.13 1.36
N LEU A 139 17.99 -4.51 0.45
CA LEU A 139 16.71 -3.82 0.25
C LEU A 139 15.86 -3.84 1.52
N ALA A 140 15.71 -5.01 2.13
CA ALA A 140 14.94 -5.16 3.37
C ALA A 140 15.58 -4.41 4.54
N GLU A 141 16.91 -4.38 4.62
CA GLU A 141 17.62 -3.63 5.65
C GLU A 141 17.46 -2.12 5.48
N SER A 142 17.59 -1.61 4.24
CA SER A 142 17.40 -0.18 3.95
C SER A 142 15.99 0.27 4.31
N VAL A 143 14.98 -0.42 3.79
CA VAL A 143 13.57 -0.07 4.01
C VAL A 143 13.16 -0.29 5.46
N GLY A 144 13.58 -1.40 6.09
CA GLY A 144 13.32 -1.66 7.50
C GLY A 144 13.98 -0.62 8.42
N GLY A 145 15.19 -0.16 8.07
CA GLY A 145 15.89 0.90 8.81
C GLY A 145 15.17 2.25 8.72
N GLU A 146 14.58 2.58 7.57
CA GLU A 146 13.74 3.76 7.40
C GLU A 146 12.42 3.65 8.16
N ALA A 147 11.74 2.51 8.07
CA ALA A 147 10.51 2.23 8.81
C ALA A 147 10.73 2.35 10.32
N GLU A 148 11.84 1.80 10.84
CA GLU A 148 12.19 1.87 12.25
C GLU A 148 12.57 3.29 12.70
N ARG A 149 13.19 4.10 11.83
CA ARG A 149 13.41 5.53 12.12
C ARG A 149 12.06 6.25 12.25
N LEU A 150 11.16 6.05 11.29
CA LEU A 150 9.84 6.68 11.31
C LEU A 150 9.01 6.24 12.52
N ARG A 151 9.07 4.95 12.88
CA ARG A 151 8.42 4.41 14.07
C ARG A 151 8.92 5.07 15.35
N ARG A 152 10.23 5.31 15.48
CA ARG A 152 10.80 6.05 16.61
C ARG A 152 10.34 7.51 16.64
N THR A 153 10.22 8.17 15.49
CA THR A 153 9.70 9.53 15.44
C THR A 153 8.22 9.61 15.87
N LEU A 154 7.41 8.57 15.61
CA LEU A 154 6.03 8.48 16.13
C LEU A 154 5.92 8.43 17.65
N GLU A 155 7.03 8.16 18.36
CA GLU A 155 7.08 8.18 19.83
C GLU A 155 7.40 9.58 20.39
N THR A 156 7.73 10.53 19.52
CA THR A 156 8.08 11.91 19.92
C THR A 156 6.86 12.84 19.87
N PRO A 157 6.89 13.99 20.57
CA PRO A 157 5.83 15.01 20.47
C PRO A 157 5.64 15.53 19.05
N ASP A 158 6.73 15.70 18.30
CA ASP A 158 6.75 16.14 16.90
C ASP A 158 6.59 14.94 15.95
N ALA A 159 5.52 14.17 16.16
CA ALA A 159 5.25 12.99 15.37
C ALA A 159 5.09 13.35 13.88
N PRO A 160 5.57 12.48 12.96
CA PRO A 160 5.39 12.68 11.53
C PRO A 160 3.89 12.65 11.15
N ASP A 161 3.55 13.26 10.02
CA ASP A 161 2.19 13.20 9.49
C ASP A 161 1.80 11.76 9.09
N LEU A 162 0.50 11.46 9.11
CA LEU A 162 0.03 10.13 8.70
C LEU A 162 0.34 9.83 7.24
N ARG A 163 0.47 10.87 6.40
CA ARG A 163 0.93 10.75 5.02
C ARG A 163 2.30 10.10 4.92
N ALA A 164 3.31 10.56 5.67
CA ALA A 164 4.64 9.96 5.66
C ALA A 164 4.61 8.48 6.10
N VAL A 165 3.80 8.15 7.11
CA VAL A 165 3.61 6.77 7.57
C VAL A 165 2.93 5.91 6.50
N SER A 166 1.84 6.39 5.90
CA SER A 166 1.11 5.70 4.84
C SER A 166 2.00 5.45 3.62
N LEU A 167 2.77 6.44 3.17
CA LEU A 167 3.72 6.29 2.07
C LEU A 167 4.84 5.29 2.40
N MET A 168 5.32 5.27 3.65
CA MET A 168 6.30 4.28 4.08
C MET A 168 5.73 2.87 4.07
N VAL A 169 4.49 2.66 4.53
CA VAL A 169 3.80 1.37 4.44
C VAL A 169 3.66 0.93 2.99
N LEU A 170 3.21 1.80 2.08
CA LEU A 170 3.13 1.48 0.65
C LEU A 170 4.49 1.13 0.05
N ARG A 171 5.56 1.83 0.45
CA ARG A 171 6.92 1.49 0.02
C ARG A 171 7.36 0.12 0.54
N ILE A 172 7.06 -0.21 1.79
CA ILE A 172 7.32 -1.54 2.34
C ILE A 172 6.57 -2.59 1.51
N GLU A 173 5.28 -2.39 1.21
CA GLU A 173 4.49 -3.33 0.40
C GLU A 173 5.03 -3.49 -1.02
N GLY A 174 5.46 -2.40 -1.67
CA GLY A 174 6.12 -2.47 -2.98
C GLY A 174 7.41 -3.31 -2.93
N VAL A 175 8.23 -3.13 -1.89
CA VAL A 175 9.45 -3.94 -1.71
C VAL A 175 9.12 -5.39 -1.34
N ARG A 176 8.07 -5.64 -0.54
CA ARG A 176 7.59 -7.00 -0.27
C ARG A 176 7.22 -7.72 -1.56
N TRP A 177 6.54 -7.07 -2.49
CA TRP A 177 6.20 -7.69 -3.78
C TRP A 177 7.45 -8.06 -4.58
N VAL A 178 8.47 -7.20 -4.61
CA VAL A 178 9.78 -7.51 -5.21
C VAL A 178 10.45 -8.71 -4.54
N LEU A 179 10.44 -8.78 -3.21
CA LEU A 179 11.05 -9.87 -2.45
C LEU A 179 10.32 -11.21 -2.61
N ASP A 180 9.00 -11.16 -2.84
CA ASP A 180 8.17 -12.32 -3.14
C ASP A 180 8.56 -12.91 -4.50
N ILE A 181 8.73 -12.06 -5.52
CA ILE A 181 9.22 -12.49 -6.83
C ILE A 181 10.62 -13.12 -6.73
N LEU A 182 11.48 -12.57 -5.88
CA LEU A 182 12.83 -13.09 -5.64
C LEU A 182 12.85 -14.34 -4.73
N ASP A 183 11.71 -14.77 -4.20
CA ASP A 183 11.58 -15.94 -3.31
C ASP A 183 12.51 -15.84 -2.09
N HIS A 184 12.43 -14.72 -1.35
CA HIS A 184 13.27 -14.48 -0.16
C HIS A 184 12.47 -14.38 1.16
N PRO A 185 11.99 -15.52 1.72
CA PRO A 185 11.10 -15.57 2.88
C PRO A 185 11.59 -14.82 4.14
N PRO A 186 12.88 -14.88 4.55
CA PRO A 186 13.32 -14.18 5.75
C PRO A 186 13.15 -12.65 5.68
N ALA A 187 13.36 -12.09 4.49
CA ALA A 187 13.24 -10.64 4.26
C ALA A 187 11.77 -10.22 4.18
N LEU A 188 10.92 -11.03 3.56
CA LEU A 188 9.47 -10.86 3.54
C LEU A 188 8.88 -10.83 4.94
N ALA A 189 9.23 -11.82 5.78
CA ALA A 189 8.73 -11.93 7.14
C ALA A 189 9.14 -10.72 8.00
N ARG A 190 10.38 -10.22 7.81
CA ARG A 190 10.88 -9.01 8.47
C ARG A 190 10.07 -7.78 8.05
N LEU A 191 9.95 -7.51 6.76
CA LEU A 191 9.24 -6.32 6.26
C LEU A 191 7.73 -6.38 6.56
N SER A 192 7.12 -7.56 6.50
CA SER A 192 5.74 -7.76 6.92
C SER A 192 5.56 -7.36 8.39
N ARG A 193 6.46 -7.79 9.28
CA ARG A 193 6.44 -7.37 10.69
C ARG A 193 6.63 -5.86 10.86
N ASP A 194 7.55 -5.26 10.12
CA ASP A 194 7.85 -3.82 10.22
C ASP A 194 6.64 -2.96 9.77
N ALA A 195 6.00 -3.31 8.65
CA ALA A 195 4.78 -2.64 8.16
C ALA A 195 3.63 -2.71 9.18
N ARG A 196 3.42 -3.88 9.79
CA ARG A 196 2.37 -4.07 10.81
C ARG A 196 2.66 -3.27 12.06
N ARG A 197 3.88 -3.33 12.57
CA ARG A 197 4.30 -2.55 13.75
C ARG A 197 4.13 -1.05 13.54
N LEU A 198 4.50 -0.56 12.36
CA LEU A 198 4.34 0.84 11.99
C LEU A 198 2.85 1.23 11.92
N SER A 199 2.03 0.41 11.26
CA SER A 199 0.58 0.64 11.12
C SER A 199 -0.14 0.62 12.47
N ARG A 200 0.15 -0.38 13.32
CA ARG A 200 -0.36 -0.46 14.69
C ARG A 200 -0.01 0.78 15.49
N ARG A 201 1.24 1.23 15.44
CA ARG A 201 1.68 2.39 16.21
C ARG A 201 0.99 3.67 15.74
N ALA A 202 0.86 3.86 14.43
CA ALA A 202 0.19 5.02 13.86
C ALA A 202 -1.31 5.07 14.19
N LEU A 203 -2.02 3.94 14.10
CA LEU A 203 -3.43 3.86 14.50
C LEU A 203 -3.61 4.04 16.01
N GLY A 204 -2.75 3.43 16.83
CA GLY A 204 -2.74 3.62 18.28
C GLY A 204 -2.54 5.09 18.66
N ARG A 205 -1.60 5.78 18.03
CA ARG A 205 -1.35 7.20 18.26
C ARG A 205 -2.51 8.09 17.80
N SER A 206 -3.13 7.74 16.68
CA SER A 206 -4.35 8.41 16.20
C SER A 206 -5.49 8.25 17.22
N ALA A 207 -5.69 7.05 17.77
CA ALA A 207 -6.66 6.79 18.83
C ALA A 207 -6.34 7.58 20.11
N GLU A 208 -5.07 7.67 20.53
CA GLU A 208 -4.63 8.48 21.66
C GLU A 208 -4.95 9.98 21.44
N THR A 209 -4.68 10.50 20.25
CA THR A 209 -4.98 11.91 19.88
C THR A 209 -6.49 12.18 19.97
N ILE A 210 -7.31 11.26 19.44
CA ILE A 210 -8.76 11.35 19.51
C ILE A 210 -9.25 11.33 20.97
N ARG A 211 -8.74 10.41 21.79
CA ARG A 211 -9.12 10.32 23.20
C ARG A 211 -8.67 11.53 24.01
N GLY A 212 -7.49 12.08 23.71
CA GLY A 212 -6.99 13.32 24.30
C GLY A 212 -7.95 14.49 24.06
N PHE A 213 -8.41 14.66 22.82
CA PHE A 213 -9.45 15.63 22.48
C PHE A 213 -10.76 15.38 23.24
N ILE A 214 -11.24 14.13 23.31
CA ILE A 214 -12.49 13.80 24.01
C ILE A 214 -12.43 14.17 25.50
N ALA A 215 -11.25 13.99 26.12
CA ALA A 215 -11.01 14.26 27.54
C ALA A 215 -10.89 15.76 27.86
N ALA A 216 -10.06 16.50 27.13
CA ALA A 216 -9.77 17.92 27.43
C ALA A 216 -10.76 18.89 26.75
N ARG A 217 -11.26 18.54 25.56
CA ARG A 217 -12.20 19.32 24.75
C ARG A 217 -11.76 20.76 24.46
N ASP A 218 -10.45 20.99 24.36
CA ASP A 218 -9.89 22.28 23.97
C ASP A 218 -9.83 22.45 22.43
N LEU A 219 -9.64 23.70 21.99
CA LEU A 219 -9.62 24.07 20.57
C LEU A 219 -8.37 23.56 19.83
N LEU A 220 -7.24 23.41 20.52
CA LEU A 220 -6.00 22.92 19.92
C LEU A 220 -6.14 21.43 19.56
N SER A 221 -6.65 20.64 20.51
CA SER A 221 -6.95 19.22 20.33
C SER A 221 -8.05 18.99 19.29
N LEU A 222 -8.99 19.93 19.11
CA LEU A 222 -9.98 19.88 18.02
C LEU A 222 -9.32 20.00 16.64
N TYR A 223 -8.33 20.88 16.50
CA TYR A 223 -7.58 21.04 15.26
C TYR A 223 -6.76 19.78 14.94
N ASP A 224 -6.04 19.24 15.93
CA ASP A 224 -5.27 18.00 15.76
C ASP A 224 -6.17 16.82 15.37
N ASN A 225 -7.35 16.73 16.00
CA ASN A 225 -8.36 15.73 15.64
C ASN A 225 -8.85 15.90 14.19
N ALA A 226 -9.14 17.12 13.76
CA ALA A 226 -9.56 17.40 12.38
C ALA A 226 -8.49 17.03 11.36
N SER A 227 -7.22 17.30 11.68
CA SER A 227 -6.08 16.93 10.87
C SER A 227 -5.97 15.41 10.71
N VAL A 228 -6.22 14.64 11.76
CA VAL A 228 -6.23 13.16 11.70
C VAL A 228 -7.41 12.63 10.88
N VAL A 229 -8.64 13.04 11.21
CA VAL A 229 -9.87 12.47 10.62
C VAL A 229 -10.04 12.81 9.14
N SER A 230 -9.48 13.94 8.69
CA SER A 230 -9.52 14.33 7.27
C SER A 230 -8.59 13.50 6.38
N GLN A 231 -7.62 12.78 6.95
CA GLN A 231 -6.64 11.95 6.22
C GLN A 231 -7.16 10.54 5.94
N VAL A 232 -8.38 10.43 5.39
CA VAL A 232 -9.10 9.16 5.19
C VAL A 232 -8.28 8.14 4.40
N ASP A 233 -7.66 8.51 3.29
CA ASP A 233 -6.92 7.57 2.43
C ASP A 233 -5.66 7.01 3.14
N HIS A 234 -5.01 7.83 3.97
CA HIS A 234 -3.86 7.39 4.77
C HIS A 234 -4.29 6.43 5.87
N LEU A 235 -5.40 6.72 6.56
CA LEU A 235 -5.96 5.82 7.57
C LEU A 235 -6.44 4.49 6.96
N LEU A 236 -7.04 4.53 5.76
CA LEU A 236 -7.43 3.33 5.01
C LEU A 236 -6.21 2.47 4.64
N THR A 237 -5.11 3.09 4.22
CA THR A 237 -3.87 2.37 3.92
C THR A 237 -3.34 1.61 5.15
N LEU A 238 -3.32 2.27 6.31
CA LEU A 238 -2.82 1.68 7.54
C LEU A 238 -3.75 0.57 8.08
N ALA A 239 -5.05 0.83 8.09
CA ALA A 239 -6.04 -0.14 8.56
C ALA A 239 -6.16 -1.34 7.61
N GLY A 240 -6.16 -1.11 6.29
CA GLY A 240 -6.16 -2.15 5.27
C GLY A 240 -4.97 -3.09 5.41
N ARG A 241 -3.77 -2.56 5.67
CA ARG A 241 -2.59 -3.39 5.90
C ARG A 241 -2.75 -4.35 7.09
N LEU A 242 -3.36 -3.89 8.19
CA LEU A 242 -3.62 -4.76 9.35
C LEU A 242 -4.73 -5.77 9.08
N LEU A 243 -5.76 -5.40 8.32
CA LEU A 243 -6.81 -6.33 7.90
C LEU A 243 -6.25 -7.45 7.00
N ASP A 244 -5.39 -7.09 6.03
CA ASP A 244 -4.68 -8.07 5.21
C ASP A 244 -3.82 -9.00 6.07
N ALA A 245 -3.10 -8.47 7.07
CA ALA A 245 -2.30 -9.28 8.00
C ALA A 245 -3.13 -10.33 8.76
N LEU A 246 -4.31 -9.92 9.24
CA LEU A 246 -5.22 -10.77 9.99
C LEU A 246 -5.83 -11.84 9.09
N ARG A 247 -6.21 -11.49 7.86
CA ARG A 247 -6.71 -12.44 6.86
C ARG A 247 -5.66 -13.48 6.51
N ASP A 248 -4.42 -13.04 6.33
CA ASP A 248 -3.32 -13.90 5.88
C ASP A 248 -2.67 -14.67 7.05
N GLY A 249 -3.12 -14.46 8.28
CA GLY A 249 -2.61 -15.17 9.47
C GLY A 249 -1.16 -14.84 9.81
N GLU A 250 -0.70 -13.62 9.51
CA GLU A 250 0.70 -13.21 9.72
C GLU A 250 1.08 -13.06 11.21
N GLU A 251 0.10 -12.98 12.12
CA GLU A 251 0.28 -13.09 13.58
C GLU A 251 -0.42 -14.36 14.07
N GLU A 252 0.28 -15.16 14.87
CA GLU A 252 -0.29 -16.38 15.43
C GLU A 252 -1.36 -16.03 16.46
N ARG A 253 -2.61 -16.41 16.16
CA ARG A 253 -3.72 -16.31 17.13
C ARG A 253 -3.60 -17.45 18.14
N THR A 254 -3.47 -17.10 19.42
CA THR A 254 -3.45 -18.08 20.51
C THR A 254 -4.80 -18.09 21.25
N ALA A 255 -5.07 -19.15 22.00
CA ALA A 255 -6.30 -19.25 22.81
C ALA A 255 -6.38 -18.22 23.95
N PHE A 256 -5.27 -17.56 24.29
CA PHE A 256 -5.16 -16.70 25.48
C PHE A 256 -4.98 -15.22 25.14
N VAL A 257 -4.46 -14.90 23.95
CA VAL A 257 -4.09 -13.54 23.56
C VAL A 257 -4.56 -13.29 22.13
N ALA A 258 -5.38 -12.25 21.97
CA ALA A 258 -5.78 -11.76 20.66
C ALA A 258 -4.57 -11.15 19.93
N PRO A 259 -4.49 -11.23 18.60
CA PRO A 259 -3.46 -10.54 17.84
C PRO A 259 -3.39 -9.05 18.21
N ASP A 260 -2.19 -8.52 18.27
CA ASP A 260 -1.99 -7.09 18.52
C ASP A 260 -2.58 -6.26 17.37
N ASP A 261 -2.53 -6.80 16.14
CA ASP A 261 -3.10 -6.18 14.95
C ASP A 261 -4.63 -5.99 15.12
N GLU A 262 -5.31 -6.99 15.68
CA GLU A 262 -6.74 -6.94 16.02
C GLU A 262 -6.99 -5.92 17.13
N THR A 263 -6.20 -5.96 18.20
CA THR A 263 -6.32 -5.04 19.33
C THR A 263 -6.18 -3.57 18.91
N ALA A 264 -5.22 -3.27 18.02
CA ALA A 264 -5.00 -1.93 17.51
C ALA A 264 -6.19 -1.44 16.67
N LEU A 265 -6.71 -2.27 15.76
CA LEU A 265 -7.87 -1.92 14.92
C LEU A 265 -9.12 -1.68 15.76
N ARG A 266 -9.41 -2.56 16.73
CA ARG A 266 -10.56 -2.43 17.64
C ARG A 266 -10.46 -1.19 18.50
N GLY A 267 -9.29 -0.95 19.09
CA GLY A 267 -9.03 0.23 19.91
C GLY A 267 -9.16 1.55 19.13
N PHE A 268 -8.76 1.55 17.85
CA PHE A 268 -8.94 2.68 16.95
C PHE A 268 -10.42 2.88 16.57
N GLY A 269 -11.11 1.82 16.15
CA GLY A 269 -12.54 1.86 15.83
C GLY A 269 -13.40 2.37 17.00
N ALA A 270 -13.13 1.91 18.22
CA ALA A 270 -13.80 2.39 19.42
C ALA A 270 -13.58 3.89 19.65
N ALA A 271 -12.34 4.38 19.50
CA ALA A 271 -12.04 5.80 19.63
C ALA A 271 -12.79 6.66 18.58
N LEU A 272 -12.94 6.15 17.35
CA LEU A 272 -13.72 6.82 16.32
C LEU A 272 -15.23 6.85 16.66
N ALA A 273 -15.77 5.77 17.22
CA ALA A 273 -17.17 5.70 17.63
C ALA A 273 -17.48 6.71 18.75
N ASP A 274 -16.60 6.81 19.75
CA ASP A 274 -16.70 7.82 20.81
C ASP A 274 -16.60 9.25 20.26
N LEU A 275 -15.70 9.46 19.30
CA LEU A 275 -15.57 10.73 18.60
C LEU A 275 -16.85 11.09 17.83
N ALA A 276 -17.42 10.15 17.09
CA ALA A 276 -18.66 10.38 16.35
C ALA A 276 -19.80 10.80 17.28
N ASP A 277 -19.90 10.22 18.49
CA ASP A 277 -20.89 10.64 19.47
C ASP A 277 -20.66 12.07 19.97
N VAL A 278 -19.40 12.45 20.25
CA VAL A 278 -19.04 13.83 20.63
C VAL A 278 -19.36 14.82 19.52
N LEU A 279 -18.95 14.54 18.28
CA LEU A 279 -19.20 15.38 17.12
C LEU A 279 -20.70 15.51 16.82
N GLY A 280 -21.45 14.42 16.93
CA GLY A 280 -22.90 14.43 16.81
C GLY A 280 -23.57 15.35 17.83
N ARG A 281 -23.15 15.29 19.10
CA ARG A 281 -23.64 16.21 20.13
C ARG A 281 -23.28 17.67 19.87
N ILE A 282 -22.07 17.95 19.35
CA ILE A 282 -21.66 19.30 18.95
C ILE A 282 -22.55 19.82 17.81
N ALA A 283 -22.76 19.00 16.77
CA ALA A 283 -23.62 19.33 15.65
C ALA A 283 -25.07 19.58 16.12
N LEU A 284 -25.63 18.68 16.92
CA LEU A 284 -26.98 18.80 17.47
C LEU A 284 -27.18 20.08 18.29
N ARG A 285 -26.26 20.36 19.22
CA ARG A 285 -26.33 21.56 20.04
C ARG A 285 -26.21 22.82 19.20
N SER A 286 -25.34 22.83 18.19
CA SER A 286 -25.16 23.99 17.32
C SER A 286 -26.33 24.21 16.35
N VAL A 287 -27.08 23.16 16.00
CA VAL A 287 -28.29 23.25 15.18
C VAL A 287 -29.51 23.65 16.02
N ALA A 288 -29.63 23.15 17.25
CA ALA A 288 -30.80 23.36 18.10
C ALA A 288 -30.69 24.61 18.99
N ALA A 289 -29.52 24.83 19.60
CA ALA A 289 -29.24 25.98 20.46
C ALA A 289 -28.43 27.00 19.66
N ARG A 290 -28.93 28.23 19.54
CA ARG A 290 -28.28 29.32 18.79
C ARG A 290 -27.00 29.86 19.47
N ASP A 291 -26.51 29.13 20.47
CA ASP A 291 -25.47 29.56 21.39
C ASP A 291 -24.06 29.15 20.88
N LEU A 292 -24.00 28.30 19.85
CA LEU A 292 -22.75 27.84 19.23
C LEU A 292 -22.66 28.29 17.77
N SER A 293 -21.42 28.50 17.31
CA SER A 293 -21.15 28.95 15.93
C SER A 293 -21.63 27.92 14.90
N PRO A 294 -22.37 28.35 13.85
CA PRO A 294 -22.77 27.46 12.76
C PRO A 294 -21.61 26.74 12.07
N ALA A 295 -20.42 27.35 12.03
CA ALA A 295 -19.21 26.76 11.45
C ALA A 295 -18.75 25.51 12.21
N LEU A 296 -19.00 25.42 13.53
CA LEU A 296 -18.71 24.23 14.32
C LEU A 296 -19.61 23.06 13.92
N ALA A 297 -20.89 23.34 13.64
CA ALA A 297 -21.82 22.33 13.14
C ALA A 297 -21.36 21.78 11.78
N VAL A 298 -21.00 22.66 10.85
CA VAL A 298 -20.50 22.26 9.52
C VAL A 298 -19.23 21.41 9.65
N THR A 299 -18.29 21.83 10.51
CA THR A 299 -17.04 21.09 10.74
C THR A 299 -17.31 19.71 11.33
N ALA A 300 -18.15 19.60 12.36
CA ALA A 300 -18.54 18.33 12.96
C ALA A 300 -19.23 17.40 11.96
N LEU A 301 -20.15 17.92 11.13
CA LEU A 301 -20.84 17.15 10.09
C LEU A 301 -19.88 16.64 9.01
N LYS A 302 -18.92 17.47 8.57
CA LYS A 302 -17.87 17.06 7.62
C LYS A 302 -16.97 15.97 8.20
N GLN A 303 -16.61 16.07 9.48
CA GLN A 303 -15.83 15.04 10.16
C GLN A 303 -16.62 13.74 10.29
N LEU A 304 -17.91 13.79 10.67
CA LEU A 304 -18.79 12.61 10.67
C LEU A 304 -18.86 11.94 9.29
N HIS A 305 -18.91 12.73 8.21
CA HIS A 305 -18.85 12.20 6.85
C HIS A 305 -17.51 11.53 6.54
N CYS A 306 -16.38 12.09 6.97
CA CYS A 306 -15.07 11.45 6.82
C CYS A 306 -14.98 10.12 7.58
N LEU A 307 -15.52 10.06 8.80
CA LEU A 307 -15.58 8.83 9.60
C LEU A 307 -16.44 7.76 8.91
N HIS A 308 -17.57 8.16 8.30
CA HIS A 308 -18.40 7.25 7.51
C HIS A 308 -17.68 6.72 6.27
N LEU A 309 -16.97 7.59 5.52
CA LEU A 309 -16.17 7.17 4.37
C LEU A 309 -15.07 6.18 4.75
N LEU A 310 -14.40 6.43 5.88
CA LEU A 310 -13.41 5.51 6.42
C LEU A 310 -14.04 4.15 6.76
N ALA A 311 -15.11 4.14 7.56
CA ALA A 311 -15.76 2.92 7.99
C ALA A 311 -16.25 2.09 6.78
N SER A 312 -17.04 2.69 5.90
CA SER A 312 -17.68 2.02 4.76
C SER A 312 -16.70 1.43 3.75
N ARG A 313 -15.45 1.91 3.71
CA ARG A 313 -14.41 1.43 2.78
C ARG A 313 -13.52 0.32 3.34
N LEU A 314 -13.61 -0.02 4.64
CA LEU A 314 -12.76 -1.05 5.26
C LEU A 314 -13.16 -2.49 4.91
N GLY A 315 -14.27 -2.71 4.21
CA GLY A 315 -14.73 -4.04 3.79
C GLY A 315 -15.34 -4.88 4.92
N PRO A 316 -15.68 -6.15 4.63
CA PRO A 316 -16.45 -7.00 5.55
C PRO A 316 -15.65 -7.55 6.74
N ASP A 317 -14.32 -7.62 6.63
CA ASP A 317 -13.45 -8.19 7.68
C ASP A 317 -13.12 -7.19 8.80
N ARG A 318 -13.72 -5.99 8.75
CA ARG A 318 -13.51 -4.93 9.74
C ARG A 318 -14.09 -5.32 11.12
N PRO A 319 -13.48 -4.88 12.22
CA PRO A 319 -14.03 -5.14 13.55
C PRO A 319 -15.43 -4.53 13.78
N PRO A 320 -16.23 -5.11 14.71
CA PRO A 320 -17.60 -4.66 15.01
C PRO A 320 -17.68 -3.22 15.54
N GLU A 321 -16.57 -2.67 16.05
CA GLU A 321 -16.48 -1.27 16.46
C GLU A 321 -16.73 -0.31 15.28
N PHE A 322 -16.41 -0.72 14.04
CA PHE A 322 -16.71 0.09 12.83
C PHE A 322 -18.19 0.02 12.43
N GLU A 323 -18.88 -1.09 12.71
CA GLU A 323 -20.35 -1.15 12.56
C GLU A 323 -21.03 -0.26 13.60
N THR A 324 -20.55 -0.29 14.84
CA THR A 324 -21.01 0.60 15.91
C THR A 324 -20.82 2.06 15.53
N LEU A 325 -19.67 2.41 14.95
CA LEU A 325 -19.39 3.74 14.43
C LEU A 325 -20.43 4.17 13.38
N GLU A 326 -20.73 3.34 12.39
CA GLU A 326 -21.74 3.65 11.36
C GLU A 326 -23.13 3.84 11.96
N LEU A 327 -23.54 2.99 12.91
CA LEU A 327 -24.81 3.12 13.62
C LEU A 327 -24.89 4.43 14.41
N VAL A 328 -23.81 4.82 15.10
CA VAL A 328 -23.73 6.09 15.82
C VAL A 328 -23.84 7.25 14.84
N ILE A 329 -23.10 7.23 13.72
CA ILE A 329 -23.15 8.29 12.70
C ILE A 329 -24.57 8.43 12.14
N ALA A 330 -25.22 7.33 11.76
CA ALA A 330 -26.57 7.34 11.22
C ALA A 330 -27.57 7.98 12.21
N ARG A 331 -27.53 7.53 13.47
CA ARG A 331 -28.38 8.08 14.55
C ARG A 331 -28.16 9.58 14.75
N GLN A 332 -26.91 10.03 14.74
CA GLN A 332 -26.59 11.45 14.92
C GLN A 332 -27.02 12.29 13.71
N ALA A 333 -26.89 11.77 12.50
CA ALA A 333 -27.33 12.44 11.27
C ALA A 333 -28.86 12.62 11.24
N GLU A 334 -29.63 11.57 11.58
CA GLU A 334 -31.08 11.63 11.68
C GLU A 334 -31.54 12.64 12.74
N ALA A 335 -30.93 12.60 13.92
CA ALA A 335 -31.23 13.54 14.99
C ALA A 335 -30.94 15.00 14.57
N ALA A 336 -29.83 15.24 13.87
CA ALA A 336 -29.47 16.56 13.35
C ALA A 336 -30.47 17.03 12.28
N ALA A 337 -30.96 16.12 11.44
CA ALA A 337 -32.00 16.42 10.45
C ALA A 337 -33.32 16.82 11.11
N LEU A 338 -33.74 16.12 12.16
CA LEU A 338 -34.94 16.46 12.93
C LEU A 338 -34.79 17.83 13.61
N ALA A 339 -33.64 18.09 14.25
CA ALA A 339 -33.36 19.36 14.90
C ALA A 339 -33.38 20.53 13.90
N LEU A 340 -32.79 20.36 12.71
CA LEU A 340 -32.77 21.40 11.68
C LEU A 340 -34.17 21.69 11.13
N ARG A 341 -35.02 20.67 10.98
CA ARG A 341 -36.45 20.85 10.60
C ARG A 341 -37.20 21.65 11.66
N GLY A 342 -37.02 21.30 12.95
CA GLY A 342 -37.64 22.01 14.07
C GLY A 342 -37.20 23.46 14.18
N ALA A 343 -35.90 23.75 13.98
CA ALA A 343 -35.34 25.09 14.02
C ALA A 343 -35.86 25.98 12.88
N ARG A 344 -36.08 25.44 11.67
CA ARG A 344 -36.67 26.16 10.53
C ARG A 344 -38.11 26.60 10.79
N GLY A 345 -38.90 25.77 11.48
CA GLY A 345 -40.27 26.12 11.89
C GLY A 345 -40.36 27.29 12.89
N GLN A 346 -39.23 27.64 13.53
CA GLN A 346 -39.14 28.69 14.56
C GLN A 346 -38.25 29.87 14.13
N SER A 347 -37.61 29.80 12.96
CA SER A 347 -36.58 30.74 12.51
C SER A 347 -37.14 31.86 11.62
N ALA A 348 -37.77 32.84 12.24
CA ALA A 348 -37.66 34.22 11.75
C ALA A 348 -36.29 34.78 12.22
N GLY A 349 -35.30 34.92 11.33
CA GLY A 349 -34.15 35.80 11.56
C GLY A 349 -32.74 35.23 11.80
N LEU A 350 -32.38 34.03 11.32
CA LEU A 350 -30.97 33.64 11.20
C LEU A 350 -30.42 33.99 9.79
N PRO A 351 -29.14 34.37 9.63
CA PRO A 351 -28.56 34.67 8.34
C PRO A 351 -28.57 33.43 7.44
N ASP A 352 -29.21 33.58 6.29
CA ASP A 352 -29.62 32.51 5.36
C ASP A 352 -28.44 31.66 4.80
N GLU A 353 -27.21 32.16 4.88
CA GLU A 353 -26.02 31.49 4.37
C GLU A 353 -25.50 30.38 5.30
N ALA A 354 -25.39 30.65 6.60
CA ALA A 354 -24.90 29.68 7.58
C ALA A 354 -25.82 28.45 7.67
N HIS A 355 -27.14 28.66 7.57
CA HIS A 355 -28.11 27.58 7.50
C HIS A 355 -28.02 26.76 6.21
N ARG A 356 -27.71 27.39 5.08
CA ARG A 356 -27.51 26.69 3.80
C ARG A 356 -26.29 25.79 3.87
N GLU A 357 -25.20 26.24 4.46
CA GLU A 357 -23.98 25.43 4.62
C GLU A 357 -24.19 24.23 5.55
N GLN A 358 -24.86 24.43 6.69
CA GLN A 358 -25.23 23.33 7.59
C GLN A 358 -26.13 22.30 6.90
N ALA A 359 -27.15 22.78 6.17
CA ALA A 359 -28.03 21.91 5.41
C ALA A 359 -27.29 21.15 4.30
N ALA A 360 -26.33 21.79 3.62
CA ALA A 360 -25.51 21.14 2.60
C ALA A 360 -24.60 20.05 3.20
N ALA A 361 -23.91 20.34 4.31
CA ALA A 361 -23.06 19.37 5.00
C ALA A 361 -23.87 18.18 5.53
N LEU A 362 -25.06 18.43 6.10
CA LEU A 362 -25.95 17.37 6.56
C LEU A 362 -26.53 16.56 5.40
N SER A 363 -26.91 17.20 4.29
CA SER A 363 -27.41 16.50 3.10
C SER A 363 -26.35 15.58 2.50
N LEU A 364 -25.10 16.02 2.47
CA LEU A 364 -23.97 15.19 2.03
C LEU A 364 -23.81 13.96 2.91
N LEU A 365 -23.86 14.13 4.24
CA LEU A 365 -23.78 13.02 5.19
C LEU A 365 -24.95 12.04 5.01
N LEU A 366 -26.19 12.52 4.97
CA LEU A 366 -27.38 11.68 4.78
C LEU A 366 -27.34 10.92 3.45
N HIS A 367 -26.97 11.60 2.37
CA HIS A 367 -26.81 10.96 1.06
C HIS A 367 -25.77 9.84 1.10
N SER A 368 -24.63 10.07 1.75
CA SER A 368 -23.58 9.04 1.90
C SER A 368 -24.03 7.84 2.74
N LEU A 369 -24.99 8.02 3.63
CA LEU A 369 -25.61 6.95 4.44
C LEU A 369 -26.76 6.24 3.71
N GLY A 370 -27.14 6.68 2.51
CA GLY A 370 -28.34 6.18 1.82
C GLY A 370 -29.65 6.61 2.48
N LEU A 371 -29.62 7.65 3.33
CA LEU A 371 -30.79 8.20 4.01
C LEU A 371 -31.37 9.35 3.18
N GLU A 372 -32.69 9.51 3.19
CA GLU A 372 -33.33 10.61 2.47
C GLU A 372 -32.91 11.97 3.08
N PRO A 373 -32.43 12.91 2.26
CA PRO A 373 -32.14 14.26 2.74
C PRO A 373 -33.43 14.94 3.22
N PRO A 374 -33.35 15.92 4.13
CA PRO A 374 -34.51 16.73 4.46
C PRO A 374 -35.04 17.37 3.17
N ALA A 375 -36.31 17.10 2.84
CA ALA A 375 -36.96 17.60 1.64
C ALA A 375 -36.63 19.08 1.43
N LYS A 376 -36.17 19.43 0.21
CA LYS A 376 -36.17 20.83 -0.22
C LYS A 376 -37.63 21.31 -0.21
N PRO A 377 -37.90 22.54 0.26
CA PRO A 377 -39.22 23.14 0.11
C PRO A 377 -39.64 23.18 -1.37
#